data_AF-A0A1M5GEJ5-F1
#
_entry.id   AF-A0A1M5GEJ5-F1
#
_cell.length_a   1.000
_cell.length_b   1.000
_cell.length_c   1.000
_cell.angle_alpha   90.00
_cell.angle_beta   90.00
_cell.angle_gamma   90.00
#
_symmetry.space_group_name_H-M   'P 1'
#
loop_
_entity.id
_entity.type
_entity.pdbx_description
1 polymer ?
#
loop_
_entity_poly.entity_id
_entity_poly.type
_entity_poly.pdbx_seq_one_letter_code
_entity_poly.pdbx_strand_id
1 'polypeptide(L)'
;MNDVSRIFKMTNAGIYLNDHEIISYNNTNLPNNHFRFSQSRDIYWKVKPLINKQEDSTVIIIEVIDYDCIDMESFFKQKIKGELPFLKFINLDWAKFIGQLATYSPNYIDKSAFDTNSIDQLLIGTQSSLFNVGRTRGLDKTNISILPQSDNDTTTRSLELQITKSWSEVKIKDGYIEVTHNAKELNELLVIKVHNDILRHEYDLIKNYFAKRLGKKAIEIKATINIEVLKIKHIYATSSDIDLINESLLEVIRQEQIRNLSKKTLADENKSLYTIDEALKKTDSTENNVLGLKIDDIIKVVTENFTHRNAKQIQYLAEKHLASEEVIRLTLKPKFGFVFYFKCKKHHHYAWELLSSHATYVWSFSLVNFSRVKSLELLESIINEIHLYGREPYRKKHKLNEDYEFVAISHKLDVDENPIFEQWRTKLNSL
;
A
#
# COMPACT_ATOMS: atom_id res chain seq x y z
N MET A 1 25.86 43.48 14.96
CA MET A 1 25.32 43.19 13.61
C MET A 1 24.05 42.40 13.81
N ASN A 2 22.91 42.95 13.37
CA ASN A 2 21.57 42.54 13.82
C ASN A 2 21.31 41.05 13.60
N ASP A 3 20.94 40.37 14.68
CA ASP A 3 20.57 38.97 14.72
C ASP A 3 19.15 38.83 14.13
N VAL A 4 19.04 38.76 12.79
CA VAL A 4 17.75 38.72 12.10
C VAL A 4 17.19 37.30 12.18
N SER A 5 16.60 36.96 13.32
CA SER A 5 15.75 35.76 13.45
C SER A 5 14.44 35.95 12.69
N ARG A 6 13.93 34.88 12.09
CA ARG A 6 12.61 34.82 11.41
C ARG A 6 11.71 33.80 12.12
N ILE A 7 10.41 33.90 11.87
CA ILE A 7 9.41 32.99 12.43
C ILE A 7 8.72 32.26 11.29
N PHE A 8 8.68 30.93 11.36
CA PHE A 8 8.05 30.06 10.38
C PHE A 8 6.86 29.35 11.00
N LYS A 9 5.71 29.34 10.33
CA LYS A 9 4.58 28.53 10.75
C LYS A 9 4.63 27.18 10.03
N MET A 10 4.73 26.11 10.81
CA MET A 10 4.84 24.73 10.32
C MET A 10 3.45 24.12 10.19
N THR A 11 3.09 23.64 9.00
CA THR A 11 1.78 23.03 8.74
C THR A 11 1.93 21.81 7.84
N ASN A 12 0.95 20.91 7.81
CA ASN A 12 0.99 19.78 6.88
C ASN A 12 1.00 20.18 5.39
N ALA A 13 0.63 21.43 5.04
CA ALA A 13 0.68 21.93 3.67
C ALA A 13 2.06 22.49 3.27
N GLY A 14 2.93 22.79 4.24
CA GLY A 14 4.21 23.44 4.02
C GLY A 14 4.57 24.42 5.14
N ILE A 15 5.64 25.17 4.90
CA ILE A 15 6.23 26.14 5.81
C ILE A 15 5.78 27.54 5.40
N TYR A 16 4.91 28.14 6.20
CA TYR A 16 4.48 29.51 5.98
C TYR A 16 5.52 30.48 6.53
N LEU A 17 5.83 31.48 5.72
CA LEU A 17 6.76 32.56 6.06
C LEU A 17 6.00 33.82 6.52
N ASN A 18 4.75 33.95 6.10
CA ASN A 18 3.71 34.85 6.57
C ASN A 18 2.35 34.24 6.17
N ASP A 19 1.24 34.99 6.24
CA ASP A 19 -0.10 34.48 5.90
C ASP A 19 -0.33 34.14 4.42
N HIS A 20 0.59 34.50 3.53
CA HIS A 20 0.39 34.42 2.09
C HIS A 20 1.47 33.60 1.38
N GLU A 21 2.67 33.50 1.94
CA GLU A 21 3.82 32.86 1.31
C GLU A 21 4.14 31.52 1.99
N ILE A 22 4.11 30.45 1.20
CA ILE A 22 4.34 29.08 1.64
C ILE A 22 5.52 28.46 0.88
N ILE A 23 6.42 27.82 1.61
CA ILE A 23 7.47 26.94 1.09
C ILE A 23 6.99 25.50 1.20
N SER A 24 6.95 24.79 0.07
CA SER A 24 6.69 23.35 0.05
C SER A 24 7.81 22.60 0.78
N TYR A 25 7.48 21.53 1.49
CA TYR A 25 8.51 20.64 2.07
C TYR A 25 9.43 20.02 1.03
N ASN A 26 9.02 19.95 -0.25
CA ASN A 26 9.89 19.58 -1.36
C ASN A 26 11.07 20.55 -1.57
N ASN A 27 10.92 21.80 -1.12
CA ASN A 27 11.97 22.82 -1.14
C ASN A 27 12.72 22.88 0.20
N THR A 28 12.77 21.76 0.93
CA THR A 28 13.48 21.63 2.20
C THR A 28 14.21 20.28 2.27
N ASN A 29 15.16 20.16 3.19
CA ASN A 29 15.74 18.85 3.54
C ASN A 29 14.93 18.07 4.58
N LEU A 30 13.70 18.51 4.91
CA LEU A 30 12.78 17.72 5.71
C LEU A 30 12.12 16.65 4.82
N PRO A 31 11.96 15.41 5.31
CA PRO A 31 11.47 14.29 4.51
C PRO A 31 9.96 14.44 4.26
N ASN A 32 9.62 15.09 3.15
CA ASN A 32 8.24 15.32 2.75
C ASN A 32 7.45 14.00 2.70
N ASN A 33 6.18 14.02 3.12
CA ASN A 33 5.28 12.86 3.22
C ASN A 33 5.66 11.76 4.24
N HIS A 34 6.77 11.89 4.97
CA HIS A 34 7.18 10.91 6.00
C HIS A 34 6.89 11.37 7.44
N PHE A 35 6.28 12.55 7.60
CA PHE A 35 5.75 13.04 8.86
C PHE A 35 4.47 13.86 8.66
N ARG A 36 3.66 13.97 9.72
CA ARG A 36 2.55 14.93 9.82
C ARG A 36 2.61 15.64 11.15
N PHE A 37 2.54 16.96 11.13
CA PHE A 37 2.37 17.79 12.31
C PHE A 37 1.00 17.58 12.95
N SER A 38 0.96 17.63 14.28
CA SER A 38 -0.30 17.65 15.02
C SER A 38 -1.14 18.86 14.65
N GLN A 39 -2.44 18.66 14.46
CA GLN A 39 -3.41 19.74 14.19
C GLN A 39 -4.04 20.29 15.47
N SER A 40 -3.67 19.77 16.64
CA SER A 40 -4.22 20.21 17.92
C SER A 40 -3.79 21.63 18.31
N ARG A 41 -2.71 22.15 17.71
CA ARG A 41 -2.22 23.51 17.90
C ARG A 41 -1.45 23.98 16.67
N ASP A 42 -1.41 25.29 16.45
CA ASP A 42 -0.47 25.87 15.50
C ASP A 42 0.96 25.75 16.03
N ILE A 43 1.92 25.56 15.13
CA ILE A 43 3.34 25.35 15.45
C ILE A 43 4.16 26.46 14.78
N TYR A 44 4.89 27.23 15.59
CA TYR A 44 5.73 28.32 15.11
C TYR A 44 7.17 28.10 15.54
N TRP A 45 8.08 28.09 14.57
CA TRP A 45 9.51 27.95 14.79
C TRP A 45 10.21 29.28 14.61
N LYS A 46 11.00 29.71 15.59
CA LYS A 46 11.95 30.81 15.44
C LYS A 46 13.25 30.25 14.88
N VAL A 47 13.63 30.74 13.71
CA VAL A 47 14.83 30.30 13.00
C VAL A 47 15.82 31.45 12.86
N LYS A 48 17.10 31.10 12.76
CA LYS A 48 18.16 32.05 12.41
C LYS A 48 18.89 31.55 11.17
N PRO A 49 19.05 32.41 10.16
CA PRO A 49 19.89 32.09 9.03
C PRO A 49 21.35 32.08 9.48
N LEU A 50 22.07 31.02 9.12
CA LEU A 50 23.52 30.99 9.26
C LEU A 50 24.07 31.72 8.04
N ILE A 51 24.73 32.86 8.27
CA ILE A 51 25.22 33.72 7.19
C ILE A 51 26.21 32.90 6.35
N ASN A 52 25.83 32.56 5.12
CA ASN A 52 26.81 32.27 4.08
C ASN A 52 26.89 33.50 3.18
N LYS A 53 27.99 34.25 3.29
CA LYS A 53 28.32 35.33 2.36
C LYS A 53 28.75 34.71 1.03
N GLN A 54 27.79 34.25 0.23
CA GLN A 54 27.94 34.17 -1.21
C GLN A 54 26.67 34.75 -1.82
N GLU A 55 26.83 35.88 -2.53
CA GLU A 55 25.76 36.80 -2.96
C GLU A 55 24.78 36.23 -4.01
N ASP A 56 24.73 34.91 -4.24
CA ASP A 56 23.85 34.28 -5.25
C ASP A 56 23.30 32.89 -4.84
N SER A 57 23.34 32.52 -3.56
CA SER A 57 22.90 31.17 -3.14
C SER A 57 21.37 31.03 -3.08
N THR A 58 20.80 30.19 -3.96
CA THR A 58 19.39 29.74 -3.95
C THR A 58 19.02 28.83 -2.75
N VAL A 59 19.98 28.58 -1.85
CA VAL A 59 19.82 27.75 -0.65
C VAL A 59 20.09 28.59 0.60
N ILE A 60 19.16 28.60 1.55
CA ILE A 60 19.35 29.24 2.87
C ILE A 60 19.51 28.16 3.92
N ILE A 61 20.65 28.17 4.60
CA ILE A 61 20.90 27.31 5.76
C ILE A 61 20.33 27.98 7.00
N ILE A 62 19.49 27.24 7.73
CA ILE A 62 18.75 27.75 8.88
C ILE A 62 18.92 26.82 10.08
N GLU A 63 19.02 27.43 11.25
CA GLU A 63 19.02 26.75 12.53
C GLU A 63 17.76 27.14 13.30
N VAL A 64 17.08 26.17 13.92
CA VAL A 64 15.90 26.41 14.75
C VAL A 64 16.36 26.74 16.15
N ILE A 65 16.06 27.95 16.62
CA ILE A 65 16.42 28.42 17.95
C ILE A 65 15.30 28.15 18.95
N ASP A 66 14.05 28.26 18.49
CA ASP A 66 12.86 28.03 19.31
C ASP A 66 11.82 27.25 18.50
N TYR A 67 11.33 26.15 19.05
CA TYR A 67 10.35 25.28 18.40
C TYR A 67 8.90 25.63 18.77
N ASP A 68 8.68 26.53 19.74
CA ASP A 68 7.36 26.88 20.26
C ASP A 68 7.22 28.40 20.44
N CYS A 69 7.53 29.15 19.37
CA CYS A 69 7.59 30.60 19.42
C CYS A 69 6.19 31.22 19.54
N ILE A 70 5.96 32.04 20.58
CA ILE A 70 4.65 32.67 20.85
C ILE A 70 4.54 34.07 20.18
N ASP A 71 5.62 34.58 19.58
CA ASP A 71 5.66 35.91 18.97
C ASP A 71 4.96 35.95 17.60
N MET A 72 3.64 36.07 17.64
CA MET A 72 2.79 36.11 16.45
C MET A 72 2.90 37.44 15.68
N GLU A 73 3.14 38.55 16.36
CA GLU A 73 3.21 39.86 15.70
C GLU A 73 4.40 39.98 14.75
N SER A 74 5.55 39.41 15.15
CA SER A 74 6.74 39.39 14.31
C SER A 74 6.53 38.54 13.06
N PHE A 75 5.69 37.49 13.10
CA PHE A 75 5.38 36.62 11.96
C PHE A 75 4.62 37.36 10.84
N PHE A 76 3.60 38.15 11.18
CA PHE A 76 2.79 38.86 10.19
C PHE A 76 3.53 40.05 9.54
N LYS A 77 4.54 40.62 10.22
CA LYS A 77 5.27 41.80 9.76
C LYS A 77 6.47 41.46 8.85
N GLN A 78 6.76 40.16 8.63
CA GLN A 78 7.92 39.70 7.84
C GLN A 78 7.68 39.90 6.34
N LYS A 79 8.64 40.50 5.65
CA LYS A 79 8.63 40.61 4.19
C LYS A 79 9.75 39.77 3.59
N ILE A 80 9.40 38.91 2.63
CA ILE A 80 10.38 38.24 1.78
C ILE A 80 10.77 39.18 0.65
N LYS A 81 12.04 39.16 0.28
CA LYS A 81 12.54 39.80 -0.94
C LYS A 81 13.24 38.71 -1.76
N GLY A 82 12.85 38.57 -3.03
CA GLY A 82 13.46 37.61 -3.97
C GLY A 82 12.65 36.32 -4.17
N GLU A 83 13.18 35.43 -5.01
CA GLU A 83 12.60 34.11 -5.28
C GLU A 83 12.68 33.18 -4.06
N LEU A 84 11.74 32.23 -3.95
CA LEU A 84 11.65 31.30 -2.82
C LEU A 84 12.86 30.35 -2.81
N PRO A 85 13.73 30.42 -1.80
CA PRO A 85 14.94 29.60 -1.74
C PRO A 85 14.64 28.19 -1.20
N PHE A 86 15.53 27.25 -1.49
CA PHE A 86 15.55 25.96 -0.80
C PHE A 86 16.03 26.15 0.65
N LEU A 87 15.29 25.62 1.63
CA LEU A 87 15.65 25.73 3.05
C LEU A 87 16.37 24.47 3.53
N LYS A 88 17.60 24.62 4.00
CA LYS A 88 18.35 23.53 4.63
C LYS A 88 18.37 23.72 6.15
N PHE A 89 17.58 22.93 6.86
CA PHE A 89 17.61 22.84 8.31
C PHE A 89 18.84 22.06 8.77
N ILE A 90 19.55 22.59 9.75
CA ILE A 90 20.64 21.89 10.43
C ILE A 90 20.42 21.90 11.95
N ASN A 91 21.11 20.99 12.64
CA ASN A 91 21.08 20.88 14.10
C ASN A 91 19.66 20.79 14.70
N LEU A 92 18.72 20.16 13.99
CA LEU A 92 17.38 20.00 14.52
C LEU A 92 17.41 19.11 15.77
N ASP A 93 16.76 19.57 16.83
CA ASP A 93 16.51 18.77 18.02
C ASP A 93 15.47 17.70 17.69
N TRP A 94 15.94 16.46 17.60
CA TRP A 94 15.09 15.31 17.28
C TRP A 94 13.91 15.16 18.23
N ALA A 95 14.15 15.29 19.54
CA ALA A 95 13.12 15.09 20.56
C ALA A 95 12.03 16.16 20.47
N LYS A 96 12.42 17.43 20.25
CA LYS A 96 11.47 18.52 20.05
C LYS A 96 10.71 18.40 18.74
N PHE A 97 11.39 17.99 17.66
CA PHE A 97 10.76 17.78 16.36
C PHE A 97 9.68 16.70 16.42
N ILE A 98 10.02 15.48 16.88
CA ILE A 98 9.05 14.38 16.95
C ILE A 98 7.89 14.68 17.91
N GLY A 99 8.14 15.44 18.98
CA GLY A 99 7.11 15.85 19.94
C GLY A 99 6.01 16.74 19.33
N GLN A 100 6.21 17.25 18.12
CA GLN A 100 5.24 18.08 17.40
C GLN A 100 4.48 17.30 16.31
N LEU A 101 4.83 16.03 16.08
CA LEU A 101 4.26 15.20 15.03
C LEU A 101 3.10 14.36 15.59
N ALA A 102 2.03 14.23 14.80
CA ALA A 102 0.96 13.26 15.05
C ALA A 102 1.33 11.87 14.53
N THR A 103 2.03 11.80 13.40
CA THR A 103 2.50 10.55 12.77
C THR A 103 3.85 10.78 12.12
N TYR A 104 4.76 9.83 12.20
CA TYR A 104 6.04 9.87 11.48
C TYR A 104 6.60 8.46 11.24
N SER A 105 7.45 8.32 10.23
CA SER A 105 8.09 7.05 9.88
C SER A 105 9.57 7.06 10.28
N PRO A 106 9.97 6.42 11.41
CA PRO A 106 11.31 6.54 11.99
C PRO A 106 12.47 6.18 11.06
N ASN A 107 12.23 5.29 10.08
CA ASN A 107 13.25 4.80 9.15
C ASN A 107 13.46 5.72 7.93
N TYR A 108 12.63 6.75 7.77
CA TYR A 108 12.62 7.63 6.58
C TYR A 108 12.95 9.08 6.91
N ILE A 109 13.20 9.39 8.19
CA ILE A 109 13.70 10.70 8.54
C ILE A 109 15.21 10.71 8.38
N ASP A 110 15.66 11.47 7.38
CA ASP A 110 17.07 11.75 7.17
C ASP A 110 17.65 12.39 8.43
N LYS A 111 18.57 11.67 9.08
CA LYS A 111 19.23 12.12 10.30
C LYS A 111 20.21 13.26 10.03
N SER A 112 20.53 13.57 8.78
CA SER A 112 21.44 14.67 8.41
C SER A 112 20.97 16.04 8.90
N ALA A 113 19.64 16.25 9.01
CA ALA A 113 19.08 17.47 9.58
C ALA A 113 19.22 17.54 11.12
N PHE A 114 19.51 16.41 11.78
CA PHE A 114 19.52 16.20 13.23
C PHE A 114 20.90 15.86 13.79
N ASP A 115 21.91 15.74 12.93
CA ASP A 115 23.26 15.32 13.32
C ASP A 115 24.10 16.51 13.79
N THR A 116 24.21 16.67 15.11
CA THR A 116 24.93 17.76 15.78
C THR A 116 26.44 17.73 15.57
N ASN A 117 27.00 16.61 15.09
CA ASN A 117 28.44 16.45 14.88
C ASN A 117 28.92 16.90 13.49
N SER A 118 28.02 17.41 12.65
CA SER A 118 28.34 17.77 11.26
C SER A 118 29.15 19.06 11.12
N ILE A 119 29.23 19.90 12.17
CA ILE A 119 30.01 21.14 12.09
C ILE A 119 31.51 20.84 12.11
N ASP A 120 31.98 19.86 12.91
CA ASP A 120 33.41 19.54 13.03
C ASP A 120 33.93 18.69 11.85
N GLN A 121 33.10 17.84 11.24
CA GLN A 121 33.48 17.13 10.00
C GLN A 121 33.42 18.03 8.75
N LEU A 122 32.68 19.14 8.79
CA LEU A 122 32.76 20.20 7.78
C LEU A 122 33.99 21.12 7.98
N LEU A 123 34.68 21.04 9.12
CA LEU A 123 35.83 21.90 9.44
C LEU A 123 37.18 21.18 9.58
N ILE A 124 37.26 19.84 9.75
CA ILE A 124 38.53 19.14 10.07
C ILE A 124 38.86 17.95 9.13
N GLY A 125 38.04 17.62 8.14
CA GLY A 125 38.21 16.43 7.28
C GLY A 125 39.25 16.49 6.14
N THR A 126 40.39 17.19 6.28
CA THR A 126 41.56 17.02 5.40
C THR A 126 42.82 16.83 6.24
N GLN A 127 43.00 15.61 6.76
CA GLN A 127 44.30 14.91 6.72
C GLN A 127 44.16 13.51 7.31
N SER A 128 44.89 12.58 6.69
CA SER A 128 45.17 11.20 7.14
C SER A 128 43.99 10.23 7.19
N SER A 129 43.78 9.47 6.11
CA SER A 129 44.14 8.04 6.09
C SER A 129 43.61 7.34 4.83
N LEU A 130 44.41 7.28 3.78
CA LEU A 130 44.46 6.14 2.85
C LEU A 130 45.79 6.25 2.11
N PHE A 131 46.82 5.49 2.53
CA PHE A 131 47.81 4.84 1.66
C PHE A 131 48.77 4.01 2.51
N ASN A 132 48.41 2.74 2.68
CA ASN A 132 49.36 1.66 2.92
C ASN A 132 49.13 0.65 1.79
N VAL A 133 49.93 0.70 0.72
CA VAL A 133 50.50 -0.47 -0.01
C VAL A 133 51.70 0.05 -0.81
N GLY A 134 52.87 -0.54 -0.56
CA GLY A 134 54.15 -0.17 -1.17
C GLY A 134 54.28 -0.54 -2.66
N ARG A 135 54.93 0.34 -3.42
CA ARG A 135 56.28 0.22 -4.01
C ARG A 135 56.46 -0.78 -5.17
N THR A 136 56.57 -0.24 -6.37
CA THR A 136 57.60 -0.60 -7.36
C THR A 136 58.43 0.63 -7.72
N ARG A 137 59.75 0.45 -7.82
CA ARG A 137 60.77 1.48 -8.10
C ARG A 137 60.93 1.69 -9.60
N GLY A 138 61.21 2.93 -10.03
CA GLY A 138 61.95 3.16 -11.28
C GLY A 138 61.76 4.52 -11.96
N LEU A 139 62.74 5.39 -11.75
CA LEU A 139 63.33 6.37 -12.69
C LEU A 139 62.63 7.69 -13.07
N ASP A 140 63.47 8.72 -12.90
CA ASP A 140 63.69 9.93 -13.70
C ASP A 140 62.83 11.20 -13.58
N LYS A 141 63.42 12.13 -12.81
CA LYS A 141 63.65 13.56 -13.07
C LYS A 141 62.98 14.17 -14.31
N THR A 142 62.13 15.17 -14.09
CA THR A 142 62.30 16.51 -14.67
C THR A 142 61.56 17.54 -13.81
N ASN A 143 62.23 18.67 -13.52
CA ASN A 143 61.68 19.80 -12.79
C ASN A 143 60.81 20.65 -13.73
N ILE A 144 59.56 20.94 -13.36
CA ILE A 144 58.86 22.16 -13.77
C ILE A 144 58.14 22.72 -12.53
N SER A 145 58.53 23.92 -12.13
CA SER A 145 57.83 24.74 -11.14
C SER A 145 56.63 25.41 -11.81
N ILE A 146 55.42 25.17 -11.30
CA ILE A 146 54.22 25.97 -11.58
C ILE A 146 53.53 26.20 -10.22
N LEU A 147 53.14 27.44 -9.97
CA LEU A 147 52.44 27.93 -8.78
C LEU A 147 51.23 27.05 -8.38
N PRO A 148 50.83 27.01 -7.10
CA PRO A 148 49.63 26.29 -6.68
C PRO A 148 48.40 26.98 -7.25
N GLN A 149 47.84 26.44 -8.33
CA GLN A 149 46.45 26.69 -8.68
C GLN A 149 45.59 25.80 -7.78
N SER A 150 44.75 26.46 -7.00
CA SER A 150 43.75 25.85 -6.13
C SER A 150 42.61 25.31 -6.97
N ASP A 151 42.74 24.06 -7.42
CA ASP A 151 41.60 23.25 -7.84
C ASP A 151 40.97 22.61 -6.60
N ASN A 152 39.67 22.85 -6.40
CA ASN A 152 38.67 21.83 -6.08
C ASN A 152 37.28 22.48 -6.02
N ASP A 153 36.85 22.99 -7.17
CA ASP A 153 35.45 23.32 -7.42
C ASP A 153 34.71 21.99 -7.62
N THR A 154 34.02 21.50 -6.59
CA THR A 154 33.26 20.25 -6.68
C THR A 154 31.89 20.56 -7.28
N THR A 155 31.86 20.79 -8.60
CA THR A 155 30.64 21.13 -9.32
C THR A 155 29.67 19.95 -9.29
N THR A 156 28.60 20.08 -8.50
CA THR A 156 27.46 19.16 -8.56
C THR A 156 26.55 19.60 -9.71
N ARG A 157 26.37 18.75 -10.71
CA ARG A 157 25.51 18.98 -11.87
C ARG A 157 24.23 18.15 -11.73
N SER A 158 23.06 18.76 -11.92
CA SER A 158 21.80 18.05 -12.05
C SER A 158 21.44 17.81 -13.52
N LEU A 159 20.89 16.64 -13.82
CA LEU A 159 20.36 16.27 -15.14
C LEU A 159 18.91 15.83 -14.96
N GLU A 160 17.99 16.46 -15.69
CA GLU A 160 16.59 16.06 -15.74
C GLU A 160 16.34 15.18 -16.97
N LEU A 161 15.67 14.06 -16.76
CA LEU A 161 15.27 13.12 -17.80
C LEU A 161 13.76 12.92 -17.74
N GLN A 162 13.12 12.96 -18.90
CA GLN A 162 11.76 12.49 -19.08
C GLN A 162 11.82 11.23 -19.93
N ILE A 163 11.36 10.11 -19.38
CA ILE A 163 11.42 8.81 -20.02
C ILE A 163 10.04 8.19 -20.08
N THR A 164 9.75 7.51 -21.18
CA THR A 164 8.52 6.73 -21.34
C THR A 164 8.90 5.26 -21.42
N LYS A 165 8.26 4.42 -20.61
CA LYS A 165 8.56 2.98 -20.53
C LYS A 165 7.31 2.12 -20.67
N SER A 166 7.38 1.10 -21.51
CA SER A 166 6.29 0.12 -21.64
C SER A 166 6.12 -0.65 -20.33
N TRP A 167 4.89 -1.03 -19.98
CA TRP A 167 4.62 -1.89 -18.81
C TRP A 167 5.41 -3.20 -18.82
N SER A 168 5.77 -3.71 -20.00
CA SER A 168 6.62 -4.90 -20.15
C SER A 168 8.07 -4.69 -19.67
N GLU A 169 8.56 -3.45 -19.68
CA GLU A 169 9.91 -3.08 -19.24
C GLU A 169 9.96 -2.71 -17.74
N VAL A 170 8.79 -2.56 -17.11
CA VAL A 170 8.65 -2.19 -15.70
C VAL A 170 8.70 -3.44 -14.84
N LYS A 171 9.48 -3.42 -13.76
CA LYS A 171 9.45 -4.43 -12.70
C LYS A 171 8.88 -3.82 -11.43
N ILE A 172 7.82 -4.41 -10.89
CA ILE A 172 7.26 -4.00 -9.61
C ILE A 172 8.00 -4.74 -8.49
N LYS A 173 8.42 -4.00 -7.47
CA LYS A 173 9.03 -4.50 -6.24
C LYS A 173 8.30 -3.89 -5.04
N ASP A 174 8.66 -4.32 -3.84
CA ASP A 174 8.03 -3.80 -2.63
C ASP A 174 8.38 -2.31 -2.45
N GLY A 175 7.35 -1.47 -2.52
CA GLY A 175 7.46 -0.02 -2.32
C GLY A 175 7.99 0.78 -3.53
N TYR A 176 8.24 0.17 -4.69
CA TYR A 176 8.69 0.90 -5.88
C TYR A 176 8.56 0.10 -7.18
N ILE A 177 8.58 0.80 -8.32
CA ILE A 177 8.88 0.21 -9.62
C ILE A 177 10.33 0.46 -10.02
N GLU A 178 10.90 -0.47 -10.77
CA GLU A 178 12.25 -0.43 -11.31
C GLU A 178 12.20 -0.47 -12.83
N VAL A 179 12.87 0.50 -13.46
CA VAL A 179 13.06 0.53 -14.91
C VAL A 179 14.53 0.73 -15.25
N THR A 180 14.97 0.11 -16.34
CA THR A 180 16.31 0.31 -16.87
C THR A 180 16.28 1.28 -18.04
N HIS A 181 17.10 2.32 -18.00
CA HIS A 181 17.19 3.33 -19.05
C HIS A 181 18.65 3.57 -19.46
N ASN A 182 18.93 3.54 -20.76
CA ASN A 182 20.25 3.88 -21.28
C ASN A 182 20.33 5.41 -21.44
N ALA A 183 20.99 6.08 -20.49
CA ALA A 183 21.20 7.51 -20.53
C ALA A 183 22.41 7.83 -21.43
N LYS A 184 22.13 8.20 -22.68
CA LYS A 184 23.15 8.50 -23.68
C LYS A 184 24.06 9.65 -23.24
N GLU A 185 23.52 10.58 -22.46
CA GLU A 185 24.21 11.73 -21.89
C GLU A 185 25.32 11.33 -20.90
N LEU A 186 25.18 10.16 -20.27
CA LEU A 186 26.13 9.61 -19.32
C LEU A 186 26.90 8.40 -19.88
N ASN A 187 26.50 7.91 -21.06
CA ASN A 187 26.98 6.67 -21.64
C ASN A 187 26.88 5.47 -20.66
N GLU A 188 25.84 5.48 -19.83
CA GLU A 188 25.66 4.51 -18.74
C GLU A 188 24.22 3.99 -18.69
N LEU A 189 24.06 2.74 -18.27
CA LEU A 189 22.77 2.09 -18.08
C LEU A 189 22.26 2.36 -16.65
N LEU A 190 21.24 3.21 -16.54
CA LEU A 190 20.67 3.61 -15.26
C LEU A 190 19.56 2.67 -14.82
N VAL A 191 19.56 2.32 -13.54
CA VAL A 191 18.43 1.68 -12.86
C VAL A 191 17.67 2.77 -12.11
N ILE A 192 16.50 3.12 -12.62
CA ILE A 192 15.66 4.18 -12.08
C ILE A 192 14.56 3.53 -11.23
N LYS A 193 14.39 4.04 -10.00
CA LYS A 193 13.39 3.58 -9.05
C LYS A 193 12.35 4.68 -8.83
N VAL A 194 11.08 4.37 -9.07
CA VAL A 194 9.96 5.28 -8.76
C VAL A 194 9.21 4.69 -7.57
N HIS A 195 9.21 5.42 -6.45
CA HIS A 195 8.69 4.93 -5.19
C HIS A 195 7.17 5.04 -5.10
N ASN A 196 6.54 4.00 -4.57
CA ASN A 196 5.13 3.96 -4.17
C ASN A 196 4.94 2.82 -3.15
N ASP A 197 4.69 3.19 -1.89
CA ASP A 197 4.66 2.28 -0.74
C ASP A 197 3.56 1.21 -0.80
N ILE A 198 2.53 1.41 -1.61
CA ILE A 198 1.44 0.43 -1.74
C ILE A 198 1.82 -0.72 -2.67
N LEU A 199 2.86 -0.56 -3.48
CA LEU A 199 3.32 -1.60 -4.40
C LEU A 199 3.89 -2.79 -3.61
N ARG A 200 3.55 -3.98 -4.10
CA ARG A 200 4.10 -5.25 -3.67
C ARG A 200 4.67 -5.98 -4.87
N HIS A 201 5.75 -6.71 -4.66
CA HIS A 201 6.39 -7.49 -5.71
C HIS A 201 5.43 -8.49 -6.38
N GLU A 202 4.42 -9.02 -5.68
CA GLU A 202 3.42 -9.92 -6.28
C GLU A 202 2.61 -9.22 -7.40
N TYR A 203 2.48 -7.89 -7.34
CA TYR A 203 1.69 -7.12 -8.28
C TYR A 203 2.32 -7.07 -9.68
N ASP A 204 3.58 -7.52 -9.80
CA ASP A 204 4.23 -7.76 -11.08
C ASP A 204 3.39 -8.69 -11.98
N LEU A 205 2.69 -9.66 -11.38
CA LEU A 205 1.83 -10.61 -12.09
C LEU A 205 0.56 -9.98 -12.67
N ILE A 206 0.14 -8.82 -12.16
CA ILE A 206 -1.07 -8.08 -12.59
C ILE A 206 -0.74 -6.76 -13.29
N LYS A 207 0.50 -6.54 -13.74
CA LYS A 207 0.90 -5.31 -14.47
C LYS A 207 -0.02 -4.97 -15.65
N ASN A 208 -0.51 -5.98 -16.35
CA ASN A 208 -1.45 -5.81 -17.45
C ASN A 208 -2.80 -5.21 -17.02
N TYR A 209 -3.23 -5.45 -15.77
CA TYR A 209 -4.43 -4.83 -15.22
C TYR A 209 -4.22 -3.34 -14.98
N PHE A 210 -3.07 -2.94 -14.40
CA PHE A 210 -2.75 -1.52 -14.25
C PHE A 210 -2.70 -0.83 -15.60
N ALA A 211 -2.04 -1.43 -16.61
CA ALA A 211 -2.02 -0.90 -17.97
C ALA A 211 -3.42 -0.69 -18.55
N LYS A 212 -4.30 -1.69 -18.41
CA LYS A 212 -5.68 -1.64 -18.92
C LYS A 212 -6.52 -0.62 -18.18
N ARG A 213 -6.41 -0.53 -16.84
CA ARG A 213 -7.20 0.38 -16.01
C ARG A 213 -6.78 1.82 -16.15
N LEU A 214 -5.47 2.08 -16.25
CA LEU A 214 -4.94 3.42 -16.51
C LEU A 214 -5.15 3.84 -17.97
N GLY A 215 -5.53 2.91 -18.86
CA GLY A 215 -5.72 3.18 -20.28
C GLY A 215 -4.42 3.50 -21.02
N LYS A 216 -3.27 3.15 -20.44
CA LYS A 216 -1.94 3.50 -20.95
C LYS A 216 -1.08 2.25 -21.15
N LYS A 217 -0.48 2.13 -22.33
CA LYS A 217 0.46 1.05 -22.67
C LYS A 217 1.88 1.28 -22.11
N ALA A 218 2.17 2.52 -21.73
CA ALA A 218 3.45 2.93 -21.18
C ALA A 218 3.24 3.95 -20.06
N ILE A 219 4.22 4.08 -19.18
CA ILE A 219 4.25 5.04 -18.09
C ILE A 219 5.26 6.15 -18.38
N GLU A 220 4.94 7.36 -17.93
CA GLU A 220 5.84 8.51 -17.97
C GLU A 220 6.57 8.66 -16.65
N ILE A 221 7.90 8.77 -16.70
CA ILE A 221 8.76 8.91 -15.52
C ILE A 221 9.61 10.17 -15.69
N LYS A 222 9.61 11.01 -14.66
CA LYS A 222 10.48 12.18 -14.54
C LYS A 222 11.58 11.84 -13.55
N ALA A 223 12.83 11.83 -14.00
CA ALA A 223 13.99 11.53 -13.18
C ALA A 223 14.93 12.73 -13.09
N THR A 224 15.49 12.97 -11.92
CA THR A 224 16.51 13.99 -11.65
C THR A 224 17.74 13.29 -11.10
N ILE A 225 18.86 13.43 -11.82
CA ILE A 225 20.12 12.77 -11.53
C ILE A 225 21.10 13.83 -11.03
N ASN A 226 21.62 13.65 -9.82
CA ASN A 226 22.65 14.52 -9.27
C ASN A 226 24.02 13.87 -9.44
N ILE A 227 24.90 14.54 -10.15
CA ILE A 227 26.23 14.08 -10.53
C ILE A 227 27.26 14.96 -9.79
N GLU A 228 28.16 14.33 -9.06
CA GLU A 228 29.25 15.01 -8.36
C GLU A 228 30.57 14.36 -8.77
N VAL A 229 31.52 15.16 -9.28
CA VAL A 229 32.84 14.68 -9.76
C VAL A 229 32.69 13.48 -10.72
N LEU A 230 31.83 13.62 -11.72
CA LEU A 230 31.55 12.59 -12.75
C LEU A 230 30.99 11.26 -12.21
N LYS A 231 30.52 11.21 -10.96
CA LYS A 231 29.83 10.04 -10.38
C LYS A 231 28.38 10.38 -10.05
N ILE A 232 27.49 9.44 -10.32
CA ILE A 232 26.08 9.55 -9.96
C ILE A 232 25.97 9.40 -8.44
N LYS A 233 25.49 10.45 -7.78
CA LYS A 233 25.28 10.46 -6.31
C LYS A 233 23.87 10.00 -5.96
N HIS A 234 22.87 10.58 -6.62
CA HIS A 234 21.46 10.27 -6.38
C HIS A 234 20.65 10.31 -7.68
N ILE A 235 19.65 9.43 -7.77
CA ILE A 235 18.61 9.45 -8.81
C ILE A 235 17.28 9.55 -8.08
N TYR A 236 16.55 10.64 -8.29
CA TYR A 236 15.18 10.81 -7.82
C TYR A 236 14.25 10.62 -9.00
N ALA A 237 13.17 9.86 -8.84
CA ALA A 237 12.21 9.71 -9.92
C ALA A 237 10.76 9.67 -9.43
N THR A 238 9.89 10.28 -10.22
CA THR A 238 8.45 10.39 -9.96
C THR A 238 7.67 9.99 -11.21
N SER A 239 6.44 9.52 -11.01
CA SER A 239 5.53 9.19 -12.11
C SER A 239 4.10 9.37 -11.65
N SER A 240 3.39 10.31 -12.26
CA SER A 240 1.97 10.51 -12.01
C SER A 240 1.14 9.27 -12.33
N ASP A 241 1.61 8.42 -13.25
CA ASP A 241 0.94 7.16 -13.59
C ASP A 241 1.07 6.13 -12.47
N ILE A 242 2.22 6.09 -11.80
CA ILE A 242 2.46 5.20 -10.67
C ILE A 242 1.75 5.71 -9.42
N ASP A 243 1.61 7.03 -9.25
CA ASP A 243 0.85 7.62 -8.14
C ASP A 243 -0.66 7.27 -8.19
N LEU A 244 -1.19 6.98 -9.39
CA LEU A 244 -2.56 6.49 -9.57
C LEU A 244 -2.75 5.05 -9.09
N ILE A 245 -1.67 4.28 -8.94
CA ILE A 245 -1.72 2.99 -8.25
C ILE A 245 -1.80 3.29 -6.75
N ASN A 246 -3.01 3.36 -6.23
CA ASN A 246 -3.29 3.59 -4.82
C ASN A 246 -4.34 2.59 -4.31
N GLU A 247 -4.67 2.66 -3.01
CA GLU A 247 -5.63 1.73 -2.40
C GLU A 247 -6.99 1.72 -3.10
N SER A 248 -7.46 2.87 -3.61
CA SER A 248 -8.74 2.92 -4.32
C SER A 248 -8.71 2.14 -5.63
N LEU A 249 -7.58 2.17 -6.36
CA LEU A 249 -7.42 1.36 -7.57
C LEU A 249 -7.32 -0.14 -7.22
N LEU A 250 -6.59 -0.48 -6.15
CA LEU A 250 -6.49 -1.86 -5.68
C LEU A 250 -7.87 -2.41 -5.30
N GLU A 251 -8.69 -1.65 -4.58
CA GLU A 251 -10.07 -2.01 -4.24
C GLU A 251 -10.91 -2.31 -5.48
N VAL A 252 -10.80 -1.48 -6.51
CA VAL A 252 -11.50 -1.71 -7.79
C VAL A 252 -11.07 -3.03 -8.44
N ILE A 253 -9.78 -3.38 -8.38
CA ILE A 253 -9.28 -4.66 -8.91
C ILE A 253 -9.77 -5.83 -8.05
N ARG A 254 -9.78 -5.71 -6.71
CA ARG A 254 -10.34 -6.72 -5.79
C ARG A 254 -11.80 -7.01 -6.15
N GLN A 255 -12.61 -5.97 -6.33
CA GLN A 255 -14.02 -6.10 -6.68
C GLN A 255 -14.23 -6.81 -8.03
N GLU A 256 -13.40 -6.53 -9.03
CA GLU A 256 -13.47 -7.23 -10.31
C GLU A 256 -13.10 -8.70 -10.21
N GLN A 257 -12.04 -9.04 -9.47
CA GLN A 257 -11.65 -10.44 -9.25
C GLN A 257 -12.79 -11.23 -8.59
N ILE A 258 -13.42 -10.66 -7.57
CA ILE A 258 -14.55 -11.27 -6.86
C ILE A 258 -15.78 -11.39 -7.78
N ARG A 259 -16.07 -10.36 -8.56
CA ARG A 259 -17.15 -10.40 -9.57
C ARG A 259 -16.91 -11.48 -10.62
N ASN A 260 -15.67 -11.62 -11.10
CA ASN A 260 -15.32 -12.64 -12.08
C ASN A 260 -15.42 -14.04 -11.48
N LEU A 261 -15.03 -14.20 -10.21
CA LEU A 261 -15.19 -15.45 -9.48
C LEU A 261 -16.67 -15.88 -9.41
N SER A 262 -17.58 -14.94 -9.13
CA SER A 262 -19.02 -15.20 -9.05
C SER A 262 -19.67 -15.61 -10.38
N LYS A 263 -19.04 -15.26 -11.51
CA LYS A 263 -19.55 -15.53 -12.86
C LYS A 263 -18.93 -16.78 -13.49
N LYS A 264 -17.84 -17.32 -12.94
CA LYS A 264 -17.06 -18.37 -13.59
C LYS A 264 -17.65 -19.75 -13.32
N THR A 265 -17.84 -20.51 -14.39
CA THR A 265 -18.21 -21.93 -14.37
C THR A 265 -16.94 -22.78 -14.40
N LEU A 266 -16.55 -23.40 -13.29
CA LEU A 266 -15.37 -24.30 -13.22
C LEU A 266 -15.57 -25.67 -13.86
N ALA A 267 -14.64 -26.12 -14.71
CA ALA A 267 -14.76 -27.35 -15.51
C ALA A 267 -14.66 -28.70 -14.76
N ASP A 268 -14.40 -28.72 -13.44
CA ASP A 268 -14.24 -29.98 -12.70
C ASP A 268 -15.61 -30.56 -12.31
N GLU A 269 -15.94 -31.72 -12.87
CA GLU A 269 -17.24 -32.38 -12.68
C GLU A 269 -17.41 -33.00 -11.29
N ASN A 270 -16.31 -33.24 -10.56
CA ASN A 270 -16.34 -34.01 -9.32
C ASN A 270 -16.18 -33.18 -8.04
N LYS A 271 -15.79 -31.90 -8.15
CA LYS A 271 -15.58 -31.01 -7.00
C LYS A 271 -16.58 -29.86 -6.99
N SER A 272 -17.33 -29.70 -5.91
CA SER A 272 -18.29 -28.60 -5.75
C SER A 272 -17.95 -27.62 -4.65
N LEU A 273 -17.09 -28.00 -3.69
CA LEU A 273 -16.69 -27.15 -2.59
C LEU A 273 -15.24 -26.71 -2.72
N TYR A 274 -15.02 -25.40 -2.69
CA TYR A 274 -13.71 -24.80 -2.94
C TYR A 274 -13.29 -23.92 -1.77
N THR A 275 -12.03 -24.01 -1.35
CA THR A 275 -11.42 -22.91 -0.60
C THR A 275 -11.17 -21.73 -1.55
N ILE A 276 -10.87 -20.55 -1.00
CA ILE A 276 -10.57 -19.36 -1.83
C ILE A 276 -9.36 -19.61 -2.72
N ASP A 277 -8.30 -20.17 -2.16
CA ASP A 277 -7.08 -20.44 -2.93
C ASP A 277 -7.36 -21.42 -4.07
N GLU A 278 -8.20 -22.44 -3.84
CA GLU A 278 -8.59 -23.38 -4.88
C GLU A 278 -9.49 -22.73 -5.95
N ALA A 279 -10.43 -21.90 -5.51
CA ALA A 279 -11.35 -21.17 -6.35
C ALA A 279 -10.60 -20.19 -7.28
N LEU A 280 -9.58 -19.52 -6.75
CA LEU A 280 -8.72 -18.58 -7.49
C LEU A 280 -7.67 -19.31 -8.33
N LYS A 281 -7.06 -20.42 -7.87
CA LYS A 281 -6.10 -21.22 -8.67
C LYS A 281 -6.70 -21.82 -9.93
N LYS A 282 -7.98 -22.16 -9.90
CA LYS A 282 -8.69 -22.68 -11.08
C LYS A 282 -9.12 -21.57 -12.06
N THR A 283 -8.73 -20.33 -11.80
CA THR A 283 -8.84 -19.28 -12.81
C THR A 283 -7.61 -19.34 -13.71
N ASP A 284 -7.75 -19.65 -15.00
CA ASP A 284 -6.66 -19.74 -16.00
C ASP A 284 -5.82 -18.45 -16.19
N SER A 285 -6.11 -17.41 -15.39
CA SER A 285 -5.28 -16.23 -15.28
C SER A 285 -4.05 -16.57 -14.45
N THR A 286 -2.87 -16.16 -14.91
CA THR A 286 -1.59 -16.13 -14.17
C THR A 286 -1.61 -15.22 -12.92
N GLU A 287 -2.80 -14.90 -12.42
CA GLU A 287 -3.17 -13.84 -11.47
C GLU A 287 -3.78 -14.47 -10.21
N ASN A 288 -3.20 -15.59 -9.78
CA ASN A 288 -3.58 -16.30 -8.56
C ASN A 288 -3.51 -15.35 -7.36
N ASN A 289 -4.65 -15.14 -6.69
CA ASN A 289 -4.82 -14.35 -5.45
C ASN A 289 -3.78 -13.24 -5.17
N VAL A 290 -3.41 -12.46 -6.19
CA VAL A 290 -2.26 -11.53 -6.11
C VAL A 290 -2.51 -10.42 -5.09
N LEU A 291 -3.78 -10.11 -4.82
CA LEU A 291 -4.18 -9.10 -3.85
C LEU A 291 -4.40 -9.66 -2.44
N GLY A 292 -4.11 -10.95 -2.21
CA GLY A 292 -4.26 -11.58 -0.90
C GLY A 292 -5.71 -11.57 -0.39
N LEU A 293 -6.68 -11.75 -1.28
CA LEU A 293 -8.11 -11.81 -0.96
C LEU A 293 -8.37 -12.88 0.10
N LYS A 294 -9.11 -12.47 1.13
CA LYS A 294 -9.61 -13.32 2.20
C LYS A 294 -11.11 -13.55 2.03
N ILE A 295 -11.67 -14.49 2.82
CA ILE A 295 -13.10 -14.78 2.76
C ILE A 295 -13.93 -13.56 3.16
N ASP A 296 -13.44 -12.82 4.14
CA ASP A 296 -14.11 -11.63 4.64
C ASP A 296 -14.17 -10.56 3.55
N ASP A 297 -13.13 -10.42 2.73
CA ASP A 297 -13.12 -9.50 1.58
C ASP A 297 -14.17 -9.92 0.55
N ILE A 298 -14.25 -11.22 0.25
CA ILE A 298 -15.26 -11.76 -0.68
C ILE A 298 -16.66 -11.51 -0.15
N ILE A 299 -16.92 -11.85 1.12
CA ILE A 299 -18.22 -11.67 1.75
C ILE A 299 -18.60 -10.20 1.75
N LYS A 300 -17.71 -9.33 2.23
CA LYS A 300 -17.91 -7.88 2.27
C LYS A 300 -18.26 -7.33 0.88
N VAL A 301 -17.45 -7.65 -0.12
CA VAL A 301 -17.69 -7.15 -1.48
C VAL A 301 -18.99 -7.70 -2.04
N VAL A 302 -19.31 -8.97 -1.78
CA VAL A 302 -20.57 -9.61 -2.20
C VAL A 302 -21.79 -8.99 -1.52
N THR A 303 -21.71 -8.66 -0.24
CA THR A 303 -22.85 -8.11 0.52
C THR A 303 -23.03 -6.61 0.36
N GLU A 304 -21.95 -5.83 0.19
CA GLU A 304 -22.00 -4.37 0.07
C GLU A 304 -22.19 -3.89 -1.38
N ASN A 305 -21.54 -4.53 -2.36
CA ASN A 305 -21.45 -3.99 -3.73
C ASN A 305 -22.41 -4.66 -4.72
N PHE A 306 -23.16 -5.66 -4.28
CA PHE A 306 -24.16 -6.32 -5.11
C PHE A 306 -25.52 -6.29 -4.44
N THR A 307 -26.55 -6.01 -5.24
CA THR A 307 -27.96 -6.09 -4.83
C THR A 307 -28.37 -7.57 -4.74
N HIS A 308 -27.79 -8.29 -3.77
CA HIS A 308 -28.09 -9.69 -3.53
C HIS A 308 -29.14 -9.80 -2.43
N ARG A 309 -30.20 -10.54 -2.73
CA ARG A 309 -31.32 -10.79 -1.83
C ARG A 309 -30.86 -11.32 -0.46
N ASN A 310 -29.84 -12.16 -0.46
CA ASN A 310 -29.45 -12.94 0.70
C ASN A 310 -28.27 -12.33 1.48
N ALA A 311 -27.95 -11.05 1.24
CA ALA A 311 -26.82 -10.38 1.86
C ALA A 311 -26.85 -10.42 3.39
N LYS A 312 -28.02 -10.17 4.01
CA LYS A 312 -28.21 -10.22 5.48
C LYS A 312 -27.97 -11.63 6.03
N GLN A 313 -28.42 -12.66 5.32
CA GLN A 313 -28.24 -14.07 5.69
C GLN A 313 -26.76 -14.47 5.61
N ILE A 314 -26.09 -14.11 4.52
CA ILE A 314 -24.66 -14.37 4.33
C ILE A 314 -23.84 -13.69 5.44
N GLN A 315 -24.13 -12.42 5.73
CA GLN A 315 -23.45 -11.68 6.80
C GLN A 315 -23.66 -12.36 8.16
N TYR A 316 -24.90 -12.71 8.51
CA TYR A 316 -25.19 -13.39 9.78
C TYR A 316 -24.52 -14.75 9.89
N LEU A 317 -24.54 -15.56 8.82
CA LEU A 317 -23.90 -16.87 8.80
C LEU A 317 -22.38 -16.74 8.93
N ALA A 318 -21.77 -15.73 8.29
CA ALA A 318 -20.35 -15.43 8.41
C ALA A 318 -19.95 -15.06 9.84
N GLU A 319 -20.74 -14.21 10.49
CA GLU A 319 -20.51 -13.83 11.90
C GLU A 319 -20.65 -15.00 12.88
N LYS A 320 -21.53 -15.97 12.58
CA LYS A 320 -21.76 -17.15 13.42
C LYS A 320 -20.84 -18.32 13.10
N HIS A 321 -20.15 -18.27 11.97
CA HIS A 321 -19.33 -19.37 11.49
C HIS A 321 -18.16 -19.64 12.44
N LEU A 322 -17.92 -20.91 12.76
CA LEU A 322 -16.83 -21.31 13.64
C LEU A 322 -15.51 -21.43 12.87
N ALA A 323 -14.90 -20.28 12.53
CA ALA A 323 -13.67 -20.18 11.75
C ALA A 323 -12.47 -20.91 12.36
N SER A 324 -12.47 -21.14 13.69
CA SER A 324 -11.42 -21.90 14.37
C SER A 324 -11.42 -23.39 14.05
N GLU A 325 -12.54 -23.93 13.55
CA GLU A 325 -12.68 -25.36 13.27
C GLU A 325 -12.76 -25.69 11.78
N GLU A 326 -13.30 -24.80 10.96
CA GLU A 326 -13.49 -25.08 9.53
C GLU A 326 -13.42 -23.78 8.75
N VAL A 327 -12.93 -23.84 7.50
CA VAL A 327 -12.94 -22.68 6.61
C VAL A 327 -14.26 -22.60 5.85
N ILE A 328 -14.76 -21.38 5.61
CA ILE A 328 -15.89 -21.17 4.70
C ILE A 328 -15.49 -21.65 3.31
N ARG A 329 -16.35 -22.46 2.69
CA ARG A 329 -16.15 -22.95 1.32
C ARG A 329 -17.10 -22.28 0.35
N LEU A 330 -16.68 -22.21 -0.90
CA LEU A 330 -17.41 -21.63 -2.01
C LEU A 330 -18.00 -22.72 -2.90
N THR A 331 -19.24 -22.54 -3.34
CA THR A 331 -19.80 -23.24 -4.50
C THR A 331 -19.79 -22.31 -5.70
N LEU A 332 -19.21 -22.72 -6.83
CA LEU A 332 -19.03 -21.86 -8.01
C LEU A 332 -20.01 -22.18 -9.16
N LYS A 333 -20.35 -23.47 -9.33
CA LYS A 333 -21.35 -23.96 -10.30
C LYS A 333 -22.58 -24.51 -9.57
N PRO A 334 -23.78 -24.52 -10.20
CA PRO A 334 -24.23 -23.60 -11.25
C PRO A 334 -24.57 -22.20 -10.69
N LYS A 335 -24.55 -22.03 -9.37
CA LYS A 335 -24.79 -20.76 -8.69
C LYS A 335 -23.70 -20.52 -7.65
N PHE A 336 -23.22 -19.28 -7.57
CA PHE A 336 -22.27 -18.88 -6.55
C PHE A 336 -22.92 -18.88 -5.16
N GLY A 337 -22.18 -19.36 -4.16
CA GLY A 337 -22.61 -19.32 -2.77
C GLY A 337 -21.55 -19.81 -1.81
N PHE A 338 -21.95 -19.91 -0.55
CA PHE A 338 -21.08 -20.16 0.59
C PHE A 338 -21.61 -21.32 1.42
N VAL A 339 -20.70 -22.13 1.95
CA VAL A 339 -20.96 -23.16 2.94
C VAL A 339 -20.30 -22.77 4.24
N PHE A 340 -21.13 -22.59 5.26
CA PHE A 340 -20.74 -22.22 6.61
C PHE A 340 -20.88 -23.42 7.55
N TYR A 341 -19.92 -23.57 8.44
CA TYR A 341 -19.92 -24.61 9.47
C TYR A 341 -20.27 -24.04 10.85
N PHE A 342 -21.10 -24.79 11.58
CA PHE A 342 -21.45 -24.56 12.98
C PHE A 342 -21.39 -25.88 13.74
N LYS A 343 -21.15 -25.79 15.05
CA LYS A 343 -21.09 -26.97 15.92
C LYS A 343 -21.96 -26.75 17.15
N CYS A 344 -22.83 -27.71 17.41
CA CYS A 344 -23.58 -27.77 18.66
C CYS A 344 -23.08 -28.97 19.50
N LYS A 345 -23.74 -29.24 20.64
CA LYS A 345 -23.33 -30.33 21.54
C LYS A 345 -23.46 -31.73 20.92
N LYS A 346 -24.34 -31.90 19.92
CA LYS A 346 -24.68 -33.22 19.36
C LYS A 346 -24.43 -33.34 17.86
N HIS A 347 -24.32 -32.22 17.13
CA HIS A 347 -24.24 -32.23 15.68
C HIS A 347 -23.19 -31.27 15.11
N HIS A 348 -22.65 -31.65 13.96
CA HIS A 348 -22.04 -30.76 12.98
C HIS A 348 -23.14 -30.20 12.08
N HIS A 349 -23.22 -28.88 11.93
CA HIS A 349 -24.16 -28.24 11.00
C HIS A 349 -23.41 -27.56 9.86
N TYR A 350 -23.92 -27.75 8.64
CA TYR A 350 -23.45 -27.04 7.47
C TYR A 350 -24.61 -26.29 6.84
N ALA A 351 -24.50 -24.96 6.75
CA ALA A 351 -25.47 -24.12 6.06
C ALA A 351 -24.93 -23.69 4.70
N TRP A 352 -25.65 -24.02 3.64
CA TRP A 352 -25.39 -23.58 2.28
C TRP A 352 -26.33 -22.44 1.90
N GLU A 353 -25.74 -21.31 1.58
CA GLU A 353 -26.42 -20.08 1.20
C GLU A 353 -25.93 -19.61 -0.17
N LEU A 354 -26.85 -19.34 -1.09
CA LEU A 354 -26.51 -18.88 -2.44
C LEU A 354 -26.86 -17.40 -2.56
N LEU A 355 -26.15 -16.64 -3.41
CA LEU A 355 -26.37 -15.19 -3.51
C LEU A 355 -27.82 -14.78 -3.84
N SER A 356 -28.55 -15.67 -4.52
CA SER A 356 -29.89 -15.41 -5.05
C SER A 356 -30.85 -16.60 -4.91
N SER A 357 -30.68 -17.44 -3.87
CA SER A 357 -31.66 -18.50 -3.57
C SER A 357 -32.88 -17.96 -2.83
N HIS A 358 -33.92 -18.79 -2.73
CA HIS A 358 -35.12 -18.53 -1.93
C HIS A 358 -35.11 -19.31 -0.60
N ALA A 359 -33.99 -19.94 -0.28
CA ALA A 359 -33.82 -20.71 0.94
C ALA A 359 -32.34 -20.90 1.28
N THR A 360 -32.09 -21.06 2.57
CA THR A 360 -30.85 -21.61 3.13
C THR A 360 -31.04 -23.10 3.36
N TYR A 361 -30.06 -23.91 2.97
CA TYR A 361 -30.08 -25.36 3.15
C TYR A 361 -29.15 -25.75 4.28
N VAL A 362 -29.67 -26.45 5.29
CA VAL A 362 -28.90 -26.85 6.47
C VAL A 362 -28.89 -28.37 6.57
N TRP A 363 -27.69 -28.94 6.71
CA TRP A 363 -27.48 -30.35 7.02
C TRP A 363 -26.90 -30.50 8.42
N SER A 364 -27.43 -31.44 9.19
CA SER A 364 -26.99 -31.75 10.54
C SER A 364 -26.50 -33.20 10.60
N PHE A 365 -25.23 -33.40 10.96
CA PHE A 365 -24.59 -34.71 11.08
C PHE A 365 -24.27 -35.00 12.54
N SER A 366 -24.63 -36.18 13.04
CA SER A 366 -24.36 -36.56 14.43
C SER A 366 -22.86 -36.64 14.72
N LEU A 367 -22.41 -35.96 15.77
CA LEU A 367 -21.02 -36.01 16.25
C LEU A 367 -20.59 -37.42 16.67
N VAL A 368 -21.54 -38.31 16.99
CA VAL A 368 -21.27 -39.68 17.39
C VAL A 368 -20.87 -40.54 16.19
N ASN A 369 -21.52 -40.30 15.04
CA ASN A 369 -21.40 -41.16 13.86
C ASN A 369 -20.48 -40.57 12.79
N PHE A 370 -20.37 -39.23 12.75
CA PHE A 370 -19.62 -38.53 11.71
C PHE A 370 -18.54 -37.65 12.32
N SER A 371 -17.32 -37.83 11.82
CA SER A 371 -16.27 -36.83 12.00
C SER A 371 -16.52 -35.63 11.09
N ARG A 372 -15.90 -34.50 11.39
CA ARG A 372 -15.96 -33.28 10.56
C ARG A 372 -15.62 -33.56 9.10
N VAL A 373 -14.51 -34.27 8.87
CA VAL A 373 -14.02 -34.63 7.52
C VAL A 373 -15.05 -35.47 6.77
N LYS A 374 -15.57 -36.53 7.39
CA LYS A 374 -16.60 -37.39 6.77
C LYS A 374 -17.89 -36.63 6.47
N SER A 375 -18.29 -35.73 7.38
CA SER A 375 -19.47 -34.88 7.18
C SER A 375 -19.30 -33.97 5.97
N LEU A 376 -18.10 -33.41 5.79
CA LEU A 376 -17.78 -32.53 4.67
C LEU A 376 -17.72 -33.29 3.33
N GLU A 377 -17.10 -34.47 3.29
CA GLU A 377 -17.07 -35.33 2.10
C GLU A 377 -18.49 -35.73 1.66
N LEU A 378 -19.34 -36.11 2.62
CA LEU A 378 -20.73 -36.43 2.35
C LEU A 378 -21.51 -35.20 1.86
N LEU A 379 -21.29 -34.03 2.48
CA LEU A 379 -21.90 -32.77 2.03
C LEU A 379 -21.51 -32.42 0.59
N GLU A 380 -20.24 -32.57 0.22
CA GLU A 380 -19.77 -32.33 -1.14
C GLU A 380 -20.47 -33.25 -2.16
N SER A 381 -20.61 -34.54 -1.82
CA SER A 381 -21.37 -35.50 -2.62
C SER A 381 -22.84 -35.10 -2.79
N ILE A 382 -23.48 -34.64 -1.70
CA ILE A 382 -24.87 -34.13 -1.72
C ILE A 382 -24.99 -32.91 -2.64
N ILE A 383 -24.07 -31.95 -2.53
CA ILE A 383 -24.10 -30.74 -3.35
C ILE A 383 -23.87 -31.08 -4.83
N ASN A 384 -23.00 -32.04 -5.14
CA ASN A 384 -22.84 -32.59 -6.48
C ASN A 384 -24.15 -33.22 -6.99
N GLU A 385 -24.83 -34.04 -6.19
CA GLU A 385 -26.15 -34.60 -6.55
C GLU A 385 -27.17 -33.49 -6.84
N ILE A 386 -27.21 -32.45 -6.01
CA ILE A 386 -28.10 -31.31 -6.21
C ILE A 386 -27.76 -30.53 -7.48
N HIS A 387 -26.48 -30.44 -7.85
CA HIS A 387 -26.06 -29.80 -9.11
C HIS A 387 -26.50 -30.61 -10.33
N LEU A 388 -26.46 -31.95 -10.26
CA LEU A 388 -26.84 -32.84 -11.35
C LEU A 388 -28.36 -32.94 -11.53
N TYR A 389 -29.09 -33.16 -10.44
CA TYR A 389 -30.53 -33.47 -10.51
C TYR A 389 -31.44 -32.32 -10.08
N GLY A 390 -30.87 -31.27 -9.47
CA GLY A 390 -31.63 -30.12 -8.99
C GLY A 390 -32.13 -30.25 -7.56
N ARG A 391 -32.54 -29.11 -6.99
CA ARG A 391 -32.93 -28.98 -5.57
C ARG A 391 -34.28 -29.65 -5.25
N GLU A 392 -35.27 -29.53 -6.15
CA GLU A 392 -36.61 -30.07 -5.91
C GLU A 392 -36.65 -31.61 -5.84
N PRO A 393 -35.99 -32.35 -6.75
CA PRO A 393 -35.87 -33.80 -6.61
C PRO A 393 -35.16 -34.23 -5.32
N TYR A 394 -34.07 -33.57 -4.96
CA TYR A 394 -33.36 -33.83 -3.70
C TYR A 394 -34.26 -33.61 -2.48
N ARG A 395 -35.02 -32.51 -2.44
CA ARG A 395 -35.97 -32.21 -1.36
C ARG A 395 -37.08 -33.26 -1.20
N LYS A 396 -37.43 -33.99 -2.25
CA LYS A 396 -38.40 -35.10 -2.15
C LYS A 396 -37.73 -36.38 -1.63
N LYS A 397 -36.49 -36.64 -2.03
CA LYS A 397 -35.74 -37.87 -1.73
C LYS A 397 -35.10 -37.91 -0.33
N HIS A 398 -34.59 -36.78 0.17
CA HIS A 398 -33.79 -36.75 1.42
C HIS A 398 -34.51 -37.26 2.67
N LYS A 399 -35.86 -37.26 2.68
CA LYS A 399 -36.67 -37.68 3.84
C LYS A 399 -36.46 -39.14 4.25
N LEU A 400 -35.80 -39.93 3.41
CA LEU A 400 -35.52 -41.35 3.61
C LEU A 400 -34.07 -41.60 4.10
N ASN A 401 -33.30 -40.55 4.38
CA ASN A 401 -31.92 -40.68 4.81
C ASN A 401 -31.83 -40.74 6.35
N GLU A 402 -31.18 -41.78 6.89
CA GLU A 402 -30.98 -41.97 8.33
C GLU A 402 -29.64 -41.38 8.83
N ASP A 403 -28.73 -41.04 7.92
CA ASP A 403 -27.37 -40.60 8.26
C ASP A 403 -27.30 -39.14 8.71
N TYR A 404 -28.22 -38.29 8.22
CA TYR A 404 -28.22 -36.86 8.52
C TYR A 404 -29.63 -36.26 8.48
N GLU A 405 -29.80 -35.17 9.21
CA GLU A 405 -31.01 -34.35 9.15
C GLU A 405 -30.82 -33.22 8.12
N PHE A 406 -31.88 -32.90 7.38
CA PHE A 406 -31.87 -31.80 6.42
C PHE A 406 -33.05 -30.87 6.62
N VAL A 407 -32.77 -29.56 6.63
CA VAL A 407 -33.78 -28.51 6.74
C VAL A 407 -33.55 -27.45 5.67
N ALA A 408 -34.60 -27.14 4.91
CA ALA A 408 -34.64 -25.99 4.02
C ALA A 408 -35.38 -24.83 4.72
N ILE A 409 -34.68 -23.74 5.01
CA ILE A 409 -35.22 -22.53 5.63
C ILE A 409 -35.56 -21.53 4.52
N SER A 410 -36.85 -21.33 4.25
CA SER A 410 -37.30 -20.44 3.17
C SER A 410 -37.16 -18.96 3.52
N HIS A 411 -36.83 -18.15 2.51
CA HIS A 411 -36.75 -16.69 2.57
C HIS A 411 -38.05 -16.02 2.09
N LYS A 412 -39.24 -16.60 2.36
CA LYS A 412 -40.52 -16.21 1.75
C LYS A 412 -40.67 -14.69 1.59
N LEU A 413 -40.98 -14.28 0.36
CA LEU A 413 -41.39 -12.94 -0.04
C LEU A 413 -42.89 -12.78 0.24
N ASP A 414 -43.26 -12.15 1.34
CA ASP A 414 -44.56 -11.48 1.41
C ASP A 414 -44.38 -10.29 2.35
N VAL A 415 -44.33 -9.11 1.74
CA VAL A 415 -44.55 -7.77 2.30
C VAL A 415 -43.77 -7.48 3.61
N ASP A 416 -42.71 -6.68 3.47
CA ASP A 416 -41.75 -6.18 4.49
C ASP A 416 -40.53 -7.07 4.81
N GLU A 417 -39.33 -6.54 4.51
CA GLU A 417 -38.05 -7.25 4.62
C GLU A 417 -37.60 -7.55 6.07
N ASN A 418 -38.06 -6.79 7.06
CA ASN A 418 -37.62 -6.93 8.45
C ASN A 418 -38.19 -8.16 9.20
N PRO A 419 -39.49 -8.50 9.12
CA PRO A 419 -40.00 -9.71 9.78
C PRO A 419 -39.45 -11.00 9.17
N ILE A 420 -39.07 -11.01 7.88
CA ILE A 420 -38.61 -12.22 7.17
C ILE A 420 -37.24 -12.68 7.67
N PHE A 421 -36.29 -11.75 7.84
CA PHE A 421 -34.95 -12.10 8.31
C PHE A 421 -34.96 -12.63 9.75
N GLU A 422 -35.72 -12.01 10.65
CA GLU A 422 -35.79 -12.46 12.05
C GLU A 422 -36.50 -13.82 12.18
N GLN A 423 -37.51 -14.11 11.36
CA GLN A 423 -38.11 -15.45 11.29
C GLN A 423 -37.12 -16.50 10.79
N TRP A 424 -36.40 -16.19 9.72
CA TRP A 424 -35.35 -17.04 9.18
C TRP A 424 -34.27 -17.31 10.24
N ARG A 425 -33.80 -16.26 10.92
CA ARG A 425 -32.79 -16.32 11.97
C ARG A 425 -33.25 -17.14 13.17
N THR A 426 -34.48 -16.92 13.63
CA THR A 426 -35.08 -17.68 14.73
C THR A 426 -35.14 -19.16 14.40
N LYS A 427 -35.57 -19.50 13.17
CA LYS A 427 -35.60 -20.89 12.70
C LYS A 427 -34.20 -21.50 12.62
N LEU A 428 -33.22 -20.77 12.10
CA LEU A 428 -31.83 -21.23 12.05
C LEU A 428 -31.26 -21.49 13.45
N ASN A 429 -31.49 -20.59 14.40
CA ASN A 429 -31.00 -20.72 15.77
C ASN A 429 -31.74 -21.79 16.60
N SER A 430 -32.89 -22.28 16.11
CA SER A 430 -33.64 -23.37 16.74
C SER A 430 -33.15 -24.77 16.36
N LEU A 431 -32.30 -24.86 15.33
CA LEU A 431 -31.57 -26.07 14.95
C LEU A 431 -30.35 -26.24 15.88
#